data_AF-A0A9K3I330-F1
#
_entry.id   AF-A0A9K3I330-F1
#
_cell.length_a   1.000
_cell.length_b   1.000
_cell.length_c   1.000
_cell.angle_alpha   90.00
_cell.angle_beta   90.00
_cell.angle_gamma   90.00
#
_symmetry.space_group_name_H-M   'P 1'
#
loop_
_entity.id
_entity.type
_entity.pdbx_description
1 polymer ?
#
loop_
_entity_poly.entity_id
_entity_poly.type
_entity_poly.pdbx_seq_one_letter_code
_entity_poly.pdbx_strand_id
1 'polypeptide(L)'
;MHMLLKKKFPWKSLHLKTDALNKMNHLKLLQLNFVELNGSCEKFSEDLRWLCWLGFHLRYIPSGLYMGNLVAIDMSYSKLKLFQPPMVVNPISYFNDPFKTT
;
A
#
# COMPACT_ATOMS: atom_id res chain seq x y z
N MET A 1 -1.77 8.03 -19.28
CA MET A 1 -1.76 9.43 -18.79
C MET A 1 -0.33 9.77 -18.38
N HIS A 2 0.37 10.52 -19.23
CA HIS A 2 1.77 10.90 -19.07
C HIS A 2 1.86 11.90 -17.91
N MET A 3 2.24 11.44 -16.71
CA MET A 3 2.34 12.30 -15.55
C MET A 3 3.68 13.04 -15.61
N LEU A 4 3.60 14.36 -15.66
CA LEU A 4 4.70 15.32 -15.79
C LEU A 4 5.76 15.12 -14.70
N LEU A 5 6.74 14.27 -15.00
CA LEU A 5 8.06 14.22 -14.38
C LEU A 5 8.79 15.54 -14.65
N LYS A 6 8.45 16.62 -13.92
CA LYS A 6 9.30 17.83 -13.77
C LYS A 6 8.74 18.91 -12.82
N LYS A 7 7.86 18.57 -11.89
CA LYS A 7 7.69 19.41 -10.69
C LYS A 7 8.12 18.62 -9.48
N LYS A 8 9.28 18.99 -8.96
CA LYS A 8 9.77 18.63 -7.63
C LYS A 8 8.83 19.32 -6.65
N PHE A 9 7.62 18.80 -6.51
CA PHE A 9 6.71 19.21 -5.45
C PHE A 9 7.46 18.92 -4.14
N PRO A 10 7.64 19.90 -3.25
CA PRO A 10 8.17 19.64 -1.93
C PRO A 10 7.02 19.01 -1.14
N TRP A 11 6.73 17.73 -1.40
CA TRP A 11 5.89 16.96 -0.50
C TRP A 11 6.68 16.89 0.78
N LYS A 12 6.33 17.74 1.75
CA LYS A 12 6.76 17.56 3.13
C LYS A 12 6.27 16.16 3.49
N SER A 13 7.20 15.23 3.69
CA SER A 13 6.87 13.87 4.11
C SER A 13 5.96 14.00 5.33
N LEU A 14 4.69 13.62 5.16
CA LEU A 14 3.77 13.59 6.29
C LEU A 14 4.06 12.29 7.02
N HIS A 15 4.70 12.42 8.18
CA HIS A 15 4.96 11.29 9.05
C HIS A 15 3.70 10.95 9.82
N LEU A 16 3.14 9.78 9.54
CA LEU A 16 2.02 9.23 10.29
C LEU A 16 2.55 8.14 11.22
N LYS A 17 2.26 8.27 12.53
CA LYS A 17 2.57 7.21 13.49
C LYS A 17 1.55 6.09 13.33
N THR A 18 2.00 4.85 13.25
CA THR A 18 1.11 3.68 13.15
C THR A 18 0.19 3.52 14.36
N ASP A 19 0.57 4.07 15.51
CA ASP A 19 -0.26 4.08 16.73
C ASP A 19 -1.63 4.76 16.53
N ALA A 20 -1.74 5.67 15.56
CA ALA A 20 -3.01 6.29 15.20
C ALA A 20 -4.04 5.28 14.67
N LEU A 21 -3.59 4.15 14.11
CA LEU A 21 -4.42 3.09 13.56
C LEU A 21 -4.74 2.00 14.59
N ASN A 22 -4.07 2.01 15.75
CA ASN A 22 -4.07 0.92 16.72
C ASN A 22 -5.42 0.68 17.40
N LYS A 23 -6.37 1.63 17.30
CA LYS A 23 -7.76 1.48 17.79
C LYS A 23 -8.77 1.18 16.67
N MET A 24 -8.33 1.15 15.41
CA MET A 24 -9.18 0.95 14.24
C MET A 24 -9.31 -0.55 13.92
N ASN A 25 -9.80 -1.33 14.88
CA ASN A 25 -9.71 -2.80 14.83
C ASN A 25 -10.54 -3.45 13.70
N HIS A 26 -11.53 -2.74 13.15
CA HIS A 26 -12.41 -3.21 12.05
C HIS A 26 -12.18 -2.46 10.74
N LEU A 27 -10.98 -1.88 10.57
CA LEU A 27 -10.64 -1.11 9.37
C LEU A 27 -10.55 -2.04 8.15
N LYS A 28 -11.50 -1.89 7.21
CA LYS A 28 -11.53 -2.70 5.98
C LYS A 28 -10.80 -2.06 4.80
N LEU A 29 -10.74 -0.73 4.76
CA LEU A 29 -10.17 0.04 3.66
C LEU A 29 -9.16 1.05 4.23
N LEU A 30 -7.94 1.04 3.73
CA LEU A 30 -6.90 1.98 4.12
C LEU A 30 -6.27 2.61 2.88
N GLN A 31 -6.30 3.94 2.82
CA GLN A 31 -5.64 4.72 1.77
C GLN A 31 -4.56 5.62 2.39
N LEU A 32 -3.34 5.49 1.87
CA LEU A 32 -2.14 6.20 2.30
C LEU A 32 -1.47 6.80 1.07
N ASN A 33 -1.60 8.11 0.88
CA ASN A 33 -1.10 8.80 -0.31
C ASN A 33 0.15 9.61 0.03
N PHE A 34 1.32 9.15 -0.42
CA PHE A 34 2.60 9.85 -0.28
C PHE A 34 2.93 10.22 1.18
N VAL A 35 2.54 9.33 2.11
CA VAL A 35 2.84 9.43 3.55
C VAL A 35 3.89 8.42 3.95
N GLU A 36 4.75 8.81 4.89
CA GLU A 36 5.74 7.93 5.49
C GLU A 36 5.21 7.44 6.84
N LEU A 37 5.03 6.13 6.98
CA LEU A 37 4.64 5.54 8.25
C LEU A 37 5.86 5.35 9.13
N ASN A 38 5.79 5.88 10.34
CA ASN A 38 6.73 5.58 11.40
C ASN A 38 6.10 4.54 12.33
N GLY A 39 6.64 3.32 12.31
CA GLY A 39 6.22 2.21 13.16
C GLY A 39 5.93 0.92 12.39
N SER A 40 5.38 -0.07 13.09
CA SER A 40 5.12 -1.42 12.54
C SER A 40 3.77 -1.51 11.81
N CYS A 41 3.73 -2.23 10.69
CA CYS A 41 2.48 -2.57 9.99
C CYS A 41 1.62 -3.59 10.74
N GLU A 42 2.12 -4.20 11.80
CA GLU A 42 1.33 -5.08 12.70
C GLU A 42 0.19 -4.34 13.41
N LYS A 43 0.22 -3.00 13.37
CA LYS A 43 -0.82 -2.12 13.91
C LYS A 43 -2.02 -1.97 12.97
N PHE A 44 -1.96 -2.56 11.77
CA PHE A 44 -3.07 -2.55 10.85
C PHE A 44 -4.12 -3.56 11.30
N SER A 45 -5.38 -3.27 11.02
CA SER A 45 -6.47 -4.19 11.30
C SER A 45 -6.29 -5.49 10.52
N GLU A 46 -6.51 -6.62 11.18
CA GLU A 46 -6.60 -7.92 10.51
C GLU A 46 -7.83 -8.00 9.59
N ASP A 47 -8.86 -7.17 9.79
CA ASP A 47 -10.04 -7.07 8.92
C ASP A 47 -9.77 -6.32 7.60
N LEU A 48 -8.53 -5.83 7.39
CA LEU A 48 -8.17 -5.04 6.22
C LEU A 48 -8.33 -5.87 4.93
N ARG A 49 -9.22 -5.39 4.05
CA ARG A 49 -9.53 -6.01 2.76
C ARG A 49 -8.88 -5.29 1.59
N TRP A 50 -8.67 -3.99 1.71
CA TRP A 50 -8.09 -3.17 0.66
C TRP A 50 -7.07 -2.18 1.20
N LEU A 51 -5.89 -2.17 0.58
CA LEU A 51 -4.81 -1.26 0.91
C LEU A 51 -4.34 -0.53 -0.34
N CYS A 52 -4.54 0.79 -0.38
CA CYS A 52 -3.93 1.66 -1.37
C CYS A 52 -2.84 2.49 -0.69
N TRP A 53 -1.60 2.27 -1.10
CA TRP A 53 -0.42 2.91 -0.52
C TRP A 53 0.45 3.53 -1.60
N LEU A 54 -0.06 4.62 -2.17
CA LEU A 54 0.64 5.37 -3.23
C LEU A 54 1.91 6.00 -2.68
N GLY A 55 3.01 5.85 -3.41
CA GLY A 55 4.29 6.41 -2.99
C GLY A 55 4.98 5.62 -1.88
N PHE A 56 4.63 4.34 -1.68
CA PHE A 56 5.25 3.49 -0.65
C PHE A 56 6.78 3.53 -0.71
N HIS A 57 7.41 3.85 0.43
CA HIS A 57 8.78 4.34 0.48
C HIS A 57 9.84 3.22 0.64
N LEU A 58 9.45 2.02 1.05
CA LEU A 58 10.38 0.90 1.24
C LEU A 58 10.57 0.09 -0.04
N ARG A 59 11.68 -0.64 -0.10
CA ARG A 59 12.02 -1.52 -1.23
C ARG A 59 11.35 -2.89 -1.16
N TYR A 60 10.88 -3.26 0.03
CA TYR A 60 10.25 -4.55 0.32
C TYR A 60 9.05 -4.31 1.23
N ILE A 61 8.10 -5.23 1.18
CA ILE A 61 6.97 -5.18 2.10
C ILE A 61 7.42 -5.66 3.48
N PRO A 62 7.05 -4.94 4.56
CA PRO A 62 7.33 -5.39 5.93
C PRO A 62 6.62 -6.71 6.22
N SER A 63 7.33 -7.66 6.82
CA SER A 63 6.76 -8.96 7.22
C SER A 63 5.60 -8.84 8.22
N GLY A 64 5.51 -7.73 8.93
CA GLY A 64 4.41 -7.43 9.85
C GLY A 64 3.09 -7.00 9.18
N LEU A 65 3.06 -6.81 7.85
CA LEU A 65 1.81 -6.53 7.15
C LEU A 65 0.98 -7.82 7.02
N TYR A 66 -0.12 -7.92 7.76
CA TYR A 66 -1.05 -9.03 7.63
C TYR A 66 -1.79 -8.97 6.28
N MET A 67 -1.58 -9.98 5.44
CA MET A 67 -2.20 -10.06 4.10
C MET A 67 -3.28 -11.13 3.99
N GLY A 68 -3.58 -11.89 5.05
CA GLY A 68 -4.51 -13.03 4.99
C GLY A 68 -5.93 -12.66 4.54
N ASN A 69 -6.38 -11.45 4.86
CA ASN A 69 -7.71 -10.94 4.48
C ASN A 69 -7.66 -9.92 3.33
N LEU A 70 -6.47 -9.54 2.85
CA LEU A 70 -6.33 -8.58 1.75
C LEU A 70 -6.84 -9.19 0.45
N VAL A 71 -7.79 -8.49 -0.17
CA VAL A 71 -8.36 -8.85 -1.48
C VAL A 71 -7.69 -8.04 -2.59
N ALA A 72 -7.29 -6.81 -2.29
CA ALA A 72 -6.61 -5.96 -3.26
C ALA A 72 -5.59 -5.04 -2.59
N ILE A 73 -4.48 -4.84 -3.29
CA ILE A 73 -3.38 -3.96 -2.88
C ILE A 73 -2.92 -3.13 -4.07
N ASP A 74 -2.80 -1.83 -3.86
CA ASP A 74 -2.22 -0.89 -4.81
C ASP A 74 -1.01 -0.20 -4.14
N MET A 75 0.17 -0.41 -4.70
CA MET A 75 1.42 0.24 -4.27
C MET A 75 2.07 0.99 -5.43
N SER A 76 1.25 1.63 -6.27
CA SER A 76 1.72 2.46 -7.37
C SER A 76 2.62 3.59 -6.87
N TYR A 77 3.55 4.01 -7.74
CA TYR A 77 4.56 5.05 -7.46
C TYR A 77 5.51 4.72 -6.28
N SER A 78 5.64 3.45 -5.91
CA SER A 78 6.51 3.01 -4.82
C SER A 78 7.96 2.76 -5.25
N LYS A 79 8.84 2.59 -4.25
CA LYS A 79 10.23 2.11 -4.44
C LYS A 79 10.35 0.58 -4.37
N LEU A 80 9.22 -0.14 -4.40
CA LEU A 80 9.16 -1.58 -4.22
C LEU A 80 9.93 -2.28 -5.36
N LYS A 81 10.88 -3.15 -5.00
CA LYS A 81 11.67 -3.93 -5.96
C LYS A 81 11.16 -5.34 -6.15
N LEU A 82 10.60 -5.92 -5.10
CA LEU A 82 10.10 -7.28 -5.09
C LEU A 82 8.75 -7.29 -4.40
N PHE A 83 7.75 -7.79 -5.12
CA PHE A 83 6.43 -8.10 -4.58
C PHE A 83 6.25 -9.61 -4.60
N GLN A 84 6.03 -10.20 -3.43
CA GLN A 84 5.60 -11.59 -3.33
C GLN A 84 4.17 -11.57 -2.79
N PRO A 85 3.15 -11.78 -3.64
CA PRO A 85 1.79 -11.91 -3.15
C PRO A 85 1.69 -13.15 -2.25
N PRO A 86 0.85 -13.12 -1.20
CA PRO A 86 0.58 -14.31 -0.43
C PRO A 86 -0.01 -15.37 -1.37
N MET A 87 0.49 -16.59 -1.33
CA MET A 87 0.12 -17.67 -2.27
C MET A 87 -1.36 -18.11 -2.17
N VAL A 88 -2.14 -17.51 -1.26
CA VAL A 88 -3.57 -17.82 -1.05
C VAL A 88 -4.39 -16.55 -1.29
N VAL A 89 -4.50 -16.13 -2.54
CA VAL A 89 -5.56 -15.20 -2.97
C VAL A 89 -6.35 -15.88 -4.08
N ASN A 90 -7.63 -16.14 -3.83
CA ASN A 90 -8.56 -16.50 -4.89
C ASN A 90 -8.57 -15.35 -5.90
N PRO A 91 -8.22 -15.59 -7.17
CA PRO A 91 -7.95 -14.54 -8.13
C PRO A 91 -9.27 -13.98 -8.66
N ILE A 92 -9.97 -13.17 -7.88
CA ILE A 92 -11.04 -12.34 -8.41
C ILE A 92 -10.42 -10.97 -8.64
N SER A 93 -10.13 -10.68 -9.91
CA SER A 93 -9.64 -9.41 -10.42
C SER A 93 -8.25 -8.97 -9.93
N TYR A 94 -7.20 -9.57 -10.49
CA TYR A 94 -6.02 -8.77 -10.79
C TYR A 94 -6.50 -7.64 -11.71
N PHE A 95 -6.49 -6.42 -11.15
CA PHE A 95 -6.77 -5.18 -11.85
C PHE A 95 -6.20 -5.26 -13.28
N ASN A 96 -7.07 -5.09 -14.28
CA ASN A 96 -6.68 -4.90 -15.67
C ASN A 96 -5.55 -3.87 -15.71
N ASP A 97 -4.34 -4.31 -16.06
CA ASP A 97 -3.20 -3.44 -16.32
C ASP A 97 -3.53 -2.61 -17.57
N PRO A 98 -3.72 -1.29 -17.47
CA PRO A 98 -4.04 -0.46 -18.62
C PRO A 98 -2.83 -0.22 -19.54
N PHE A 99 -1.67 -0.83 -19.26
CA PHE A 99 -0.43 -0.64 -20.04
C PHE A 99 0.08 -1.90 -20.74
N LYS A 100 -0.68 -3.00 -20.79
CA LYS A 100 -0.37 -4.10 -21.71
C LYS A 100 -0.81 -3.74 -23.14
N THR A 101 0.06 -3.04 -23.87
CA THR A 101 -0.04 -2.92 -25.34
C THR A 101 0.48 -4.19 -26.01
N THR A 102 -0.24 -4.56 -27.08
CA THR A 102 -0.03 -5.62 -28.06
C THR A 102 1.40 -5.77 -28.56
#